data_AF-A0A1I2MSN4-F1
#
_entry.id   AF-A0A1I2MSN4-F1
#
_cell.length_a   1.000
_cell.length_b   1.000
_cell.length_c   1.000
_cell.angle_alpha   90.00
_cell.angle_beta   90.00
_cell.angle_gamma   90.00
#
_symmetry.space_group_name_H-M   'P 1'
#
loop_
_entity.id
_entity.type
_entity.pdbx_description
1 polymer ?
#
loop_
_entity_poly.entity_id
_entity_poly.type
_entity_poly.pdbx_seq_one_letter_code
_entity_poly.pdbx_strand_id
1 'polypeptide(L)'
;MGKPMTAVVESDVQIPMPYANQFFLARQPILNRSQRLVAYELLYRNAEVHEAHVIDGTHATASVIAHASELGMEQVVGDQLAFVNVDTTGLMSDFIHFLPNDKVILEVLESVEPTPDVLKRVQELRQAGYKFALDDVAGESEAVRALRPLMDVIKVDIKQIEPGRLPELARYLRNPNQKLLAEKVETVEEFRECMDLGFEYFQGYYFARPVILSGKKITPSQLSIMHLLDLLNQDADQREVERSVKHDPLISLNLLRLVNTPAVGARFRINSVGHALIVLGRRQLQRWLQILLYVKGSEFDSPLLQMATTRGKTMELVMGYTRPSERVAADIGFTVGIMSLMDALFSVRMGEILDSVNVLDEVRDALLHREGELGLALRLIELIERAQEGQELTGILHKLDLAPSALYALQREAYDWVNEYAQSVR
;
A
#
# COMPACT_ATOMS: atom_id res chain seq x y z
N MET A 1 -23.90 50.34 -14.01
CA MET A 1 -23.33 49.13 -14.66
C MET A 1 -21.91 48.97 -14.15
N GLY A 2 -21.73 48.28 -13.03
CA GLY A 2 -20.42 47.96 -12.46
C GLY A 2 -20.34 46.45 -12.30
N LYS A 3 -19.42 45.80 -13.02
CA LYS A 3 -19.11 44.38 -12.84
C LYS A 3 -18.29 44.21 -11.56
N PRO A 4 -18.53 43.18 -10.74
CA PRO A 4 -17.66 42.88 -9.61
C PRO A 4 -16.40 42.18 -10.14
N MET A 5 -15.27 42.63 -9.62
CA MET A 5 -13.93 42.08 -9.88
C MET A 5 -13.74 40.87 -8.95
N THR A 6 -13.82 39.67 -9.50
CA THR A 6 -13.41 38.43 -8.82
C THR A 6 -11.90 38.44 -8.70
N ALA A 7 -11.40 38.71 -7.50
CA ALA A 7 -10.01 38.48 -7.16
C ALA A 7 -9.78 36.97 -7.04
N VAL A 8 -9.12 36.39 -8.05
CA VAL A 8 -8.50 35.08 -7.94
C VAL A 8 -7.29 35.27 -7.02
N VAL A 9 -7.33 34.68 -5.83
CA VAL A 9 -6.15 34.56 -4.99
C VAL A 9 -5.36 33.37 -5.53
N GLU A 10 -4.48 33.64 -6.51
CA GLU A 10 -3.37 32.73 -6.82
C GLU A 10 -2.40 32.79 -5.63
N SER A 11 -2.43 31.78 -4.77
CA SER A 11 -1.45 31.63 -3.70
C SER A 11 -0.29 30.77 -4.17
N ASP A 12 0.62 31.37 -4.94
CA ASP A 12 1.97 30.85 -5.21
C ASP A 12 2.85 31.01 -3.96
N VAL A 13 2.46 30.36 -2.86
CA VAL A 13 3.37 30.18 -1.73
C VAL A 13 4.16 28.89 -2.01
N GLN A 14 5.24 29.03 -2.78
CA GLN A 14 6.28 28.01 -2.80
C GLN A 14 6.94 27.99 -1.42
N ILE A 15 6.52 27.05 -0.58
CA ILE A 15 7.21 26.74 0.66
C ILE A 15 8.53 26.06 0.24
N PRO A 16 9.70 26.65 0.53
CA PRO A 16 10.95 25.94 0.32
C PRO A 16 10.89 24.68 1.18
N MET A 17 11.04 23.50 0.58
CA MET A 17 11.16 22.22 1.28
C MET A 17 12.65 21.84 1.39
N PRO A 18 13.45 22.46 2.29
CA PRO A 18 14.84 22.03 2.51
C PRO A 18 14.94 20.63 3.16
N TYR A 19 13.81 20.02 3.53
CA TYR A 19 13.74 18.74 4.25
C TYR A 19 13.23 17.55 3.43
N ALA A 20 12.84 17.76 2.16
CA ALA A 20 12.32 16.67 1.30
C ALA A 20 13.33 15.52 1.09
N ASN A 21 14.63 15.76 1.30
CA ASN A 21 15.69 14.77 1.15
C ASN A 21 15.86 13.80 2.33
N GLN A 22 15.14 14.00 3.44
CA GLN A 22 15.36 13.20 4.66
C GLN A 22 14.23 12.23 4.97
N PHE A 23 13.12 12.26 4.22
CA PHE A 23 11.95 11.45 4.52
C PHE A 23 11.54 10.54 3.37
N PHE A 24 10.93 9.41 3.73
CA PHE A 24 10.19 8.55 2.81
C PHE A 24 8.80 8.26 3.39
N LEU A 25 7.90 7.77 2.53
CA LEU A 25 6.52 7.47 2.91
C LEU A 25 6.29 5.97 2.99
N ALA A 26 5.90 5.51 4.18
CA ALA A 26 5.31 4.21 4.37
C ALA A 26 3.78 4.33 4.34
N ARG A 27 3.11 3.37 3.69
CA ARG A 27 1.66 3.23 3.70
C ARG A 27 1.29 1.89 4.30
N GLN A 28 0.46 1.89 5.33
CA GLN A 28 -0.01 0.64 5.93
C GLN A 28 -1.49 0.44 5.63
N PRO A 29 -1.88 -0.68 5.00
CA PRO A 29 -3.26 -0.92 4.63
C PRO A 29 -4.11 -1.23 5.86
N ILE A 30 -5.28 -0.63 5.90
CA ILE A 30 -6.33 -0.91 6.88
C ILE A 30 -7.48 -1.60 6.15
N LEU A 31 -7.83 -2.78 6.64
CA LEU A 31 -8.83 -3.66 6.05
C LEU A 31 -10.11 -3.65 6.88
N ASN A 32 -11.26 -3.84 6.23
CA ASN A 32 -12.51 -4.09 6.93
C ASN A 32 -12.72 -5.58 7.24
N ARG A 33 -13.85 -5.89 7.89
CA ARG A 33 -14.35 -7.25 8.19
C ARG A 33 -14.42 -8.19 6.98
N SER A 34 -14.59 -7.65 5.77
CA SER A 34 -14.60 -8.41 4.51
C SER A 34 -13.20 -8.57 3.89
N GLN A 35 -12.14 -8.19 4.60
CA GLN A 35 -10.75 -8.17 4.14
C GLN A 35 -10.54 -7.29 2.89
N ARG A 36 -11.38 -6.27 2.71
CA ARG A 36 -11.24 -5.27 1.67
C ARG A 36 -10.45 -4.10 2.21
N LEU A 37 -9.54 -3.56 1.41
CA LEU A 37 -8.88 -2.31 1.70
C LEU A 37 -9.91 -1.18 1.82
N VAL A 38 -9.85 -0.42 2.92
CA VAL A 38 -10.74 0.72 3.19
C VAL A 38 -10.00 2.02 3.51
N ALA A 39 -8.74 1.91 3.95
CA ALA A 39 -7.91 3.06 4.25
C ALA A 39 -6.43 2.69 4.20
N TYR A 40 -5.58 3.72 4.22
CA TYR A 40 -4.16 3.59 4.52
C TYR A 40 -3.80 4.49 5.71
N GLU A 41 -2.98 4.00 6.63
CA GLU A 41 -2.21 4.86 7.52
C GLU A 41 -0.97 5.38 6.79
N LEU A 42 -0.74 6.69 6.88
CA LEU A 42 0.38 7.37 6.25
C LEU A 42 1.46 7.67 7.29
N LEU A 43 2.64 7.10 7.09
CA LEU A 43 3.76 7.18 8.01
C LEU A 43 4.96 7.82 7.31
N TYR A 44 5.31 9.03 7.74
CA TYR A 44 6.51 9.74 7.26
C TYR A 44 7.67 9.37 8.14
N ARG A 45 8.69 8.77 7.54
CA ARG A 45 9.82 8.17 8.23
C ARG A 45 11.12 8.86 7.87
N ASN A 46 12.01 9.07 8.84
CA ASN A 46 13.29 9.74 8.63
C ASN A 46 14.37 8.72 8.23
N ALA A 47 15.19 9.07 7.24
CA ALA A 47 16.25 8.22 6.71
C ALA A 47 17.62 8.47 7.36
N GLU A 48 17.83 9.58 8.09
CA GLU A 48 19.09 9.88 8.77
C GLU A 48 19.09 9.37 10.21
N VAL A 49 19.95 8.39 10.49
CA VAL A 49 20.28 7.94 11.86
C VAL A 49 21.57 8.62 12.31
N HIS A 50 21.52 9.92 12.59
CA HIS A 50 22.59 10.62 13.29
C HIS A 50 22.09 11.07 14.66
N GLU A 51 22.39 10.23 15.65
CA GLU A 51 22.05 10.35 17.08
C GLU A 51 20.54 10.45 17.35
N ALA A 52 20.13 9.82 18.45
CA ALA A 52 18.76 9.84 18.94
C ALA A 52 18.41 11.24 19.46
N HIS A 53 18.33 12.23 18.58
CA HIS A 53 17.43 13.33 18.78
C HIS A 53 16.09 12.88 18.22
N VAL A 54 15.15 12.64 19.14
CA VAL A 54 13.72 12.58 18.84
C VAL A 54 13.39 13.89 18.12
N ILE A 55 13.42 13.91 16.79
CA ILE A 55 13.08 15.09 15.99
C ILE A 55 11.56 15.18 16.02
N ASP A 56 11.10 15.96 16.99
CA ASP A 56 9.85 16.72 17.12
C ASP A 56 8.74 16.37 16.11
N GLY A 57 7.66 15.76 16.60
CA GLY A 57 6.46 15.36 15.82
C GLY A 57 5.80 16.51 15.04
N THR A 58 6.17 17.75 15.38
CA THR A 58 5.88 18.98 14.64
C THR A 58 6.33 18.90 13.17
N HIS A 59 7.49 18.31 12.88
CA HIS A 59 8.01 18.20 11.51
C HIS A 59 7.27 17.17 10.67
N ALA A 60 6.90 16.02 11.26
CA ALA A 60 6.16 14.98 10.56
C ALA A 60 4.77 15.48 10.14
N THR A 61 4.03 16.11 11.06
CA THR A 61 2.69 16.63 10.79
C THR A 61 2.71 17.78 9.76
N ALA A 62 3.69 18.70 9.86
CA ALA A 62 3.85 19.78 8.90
C ALA A 62 4.22 19.28 7.50
N SER A 63 5.06 18.24 7.38
CA SER A 63 5.36 17.58 6.12
C SER A 63 4.14 16.86 5.54
N VAL A 64 3.37 16.13 6.34
CA VAL A 64 2.13 15.48 5.87
C VAL A 64 1.17 16.53 5.30
N ILE A 65 0.99 17.63 6.02
CA ILE A 65 0.07 18.68 5.60
C ILE A 65 0.58 19.44 4.38
N ALA A 66 1.87 19.78 4.32
CA ALA A 66 2.47 20.41 3.15
C ALA A 66 2.34 19.52 1.91
N HIS A 67 2.56 18.21 2.06
CA HIS A 67 2.42 17.25 0.95
C HIS A 67 0.97 17.01 0.54
N ALA A 68 0.05 16.88 1.51
CA ALA A 68 -1.39 16.77 1.23
C ALA A 68 -1.93 18.01 0.49
N SER A 69 -1.41 19.19 0.84
CA SER A 69 -1.77 20.47 0.20
C SER A 69 -1.15 20.67 -1.19
N GLU A 70 0.05 20.14 -1.47
CA GLU A 70 0.70 20.27 -2.78
C GLU A 70 0.25 19.22 -3.81
N LEU A 71 0.03 17.98 -3.39
CA LEU A 71 -0.12 16.83 -4.31
C LEU A 71 -1.54 16.27 -4.35
N GLY A 72 -2.35 16.53 -3.31
CA GLY A 72 -3.69 15.98 -3.17
C GLY A 72 -3.67 14.53 -2.64
N MET A 73 -4.53 14.29 -1.65
CA MET A 73 -4.61 12.98 -0.96
C MET A 73 -4.97 11.82 -1.89
N GLU A 74 -5.68 12.09 -3.00
CA GLU A 74 -6.09 11.09 -3.99
C GLU A 74 -4.91 10.39 -4.68
N GLN A 75 -3.78 11.08 -4.89
CA GLN A 75 -2.58 10.46 -5.48
C GLN A 75 -1.98 9.40 -4.55
N VAL A 76 -2.05 9.65 -3.24
CA VAL A 76 -1.39 8.81 -2.24
C VAL A 76 -2.24 7.61 -1.83
N VAL A 77 -3.55 7.80 -1.65
CA VAL A 77 -4.46 6.75 -1.14
C VAL A 77 -5.61 6.38 -2.09
N GLY A 78 -5.73 7.05 -3.23
CA GLY A 78 -6.79 6.81 -4.21
C GLY A 78 -8.18 7.10 -3.66
N ASP A 79 -9.10 6.15 -3.87
CA ASP A 79 -10.48 6.25 -3.38
C ASP A 79 -10.60 6.08 -1.86
N GLN A 80 -9.56 5.56 -1.20
CA GLN A 80 -9.59 5.14 0.20
C GLN A 80 -9.42 6.33 1.17
N LEU A 81 -9.67 6.08 2.45
CA LEU A 81 -9.38 7.05 3.52
C LEU A 81 -7.89 7.06 3.86
N ALA A 82 -7.41 8.21 4.37
CA ALA A 82 -6.07 8.35 4.92
C ALA A 82 -6.16 8.56 6.44
N PHE A 83 -5.44 7.74 7.20
CA PHE A 83 -5.19 7.98 8.60
C PHE A 83 -3.85 8.72 8.75
N VAL A 84 -3.86 9.84 9.48
CA VAL A 84 -2.72 10.74 9.62
C VAL A 84 -2.45 11.01 11.10
N ASN A 85 -1.24 10.67 11.53
CA ASN A 85 -0.75 10.95 12.88
C ASN A 85 -0.68 12.44 13.15
N VAL A 86 -1.26 12.87 14.27
CA VAL A 86 -1.20 14.24 14.78
C VAL A 86 -0.80 14.25 16.25
N ASP A 87 0.28 14.97 16.54
CA ASP A 87 0.68 15.32 17.89
C ASP A 87 -0.03 16.60 18.37
N THR A 88 0.26 17.04 19.60
CA THR A 88 -0.34 18.27 20.16
C THR A 88 -0.06 19.49 19.29
N THR A 89 1.16 19.63 18.77
CA THR A 89 1.54 20.79 17.95
C THR A 89 0.77 20.82 16.63
N GLY A 90 0.69 19.68 15.95
CA GLY A 90 -0.06 19.50 14.72
C GLY A 90 -1.56 19.75 14.93
N LEU A 91 -2.14 19.17 15.99
CA LEU A 91 -3.55 19.34 16.36
C LEU A 91 -3.94 20.80 16.59
N MET A 92 -3.07 21.57 17.23
CA MET A 92 -3.28 22.99 17.52
C MET A 92 -2.98 23.90 16.33
N SER A 93 -2.42 23.37 15.25
CA SER A 93 -2.11 24.12 14.04
C SER A 93 -3.36 24.37 13.19
N ASP A 94 -3.42 25.54 12.57
CA ASP A 94 -4.43 25.85 11.54
C ASP A 94 -4.15 25.14 10.21
N PHE A 95 -2.93 24.61 10.03
CA PHE A 95 -2.57 23.84 8.84
C PHE A 95 -3.47 22.60 8.66
N ILE A 96 -4.04 22.04 9.73
CA ILE A 96 -5.00 20.92 9.62
C ILE A 96 -6.13 21.23 8.64
N HIS A 97 -6.56 22.48 8.51
CA HIS A 97 -7.64 22.87 7.61
C HIS A 97 -7.33 22.69 6.11
N PHE A 98 -6.07 22.46 5.73
CA PHE A 98 -5.70 22.08 4.37
C PHE A 98 -5.95 20.60 4.06
N LEU A 99 -6.20 19.77 5.07
CA LEU A 99 -6.51 18.36 4.88
C LEU A 99 -7.98 18.19 4.46
N PRO A 100 -8.29 17.32 3.49
CA PRO A 100 -9.66 17.03 3.10
C PRO A 100 -10.38 16.25 4.21
N ASN A 101 -11.30 16.90 4.92
CA ASN A 101 -12.01 16.35 6.08
C ASN A 101 -12.90 15.14 5.77
N ASP A 102 -13.25 14.90 4.51
CA ASP A 102 -14.02 13.76 4.02
C ASP A 102 -13.15 12.55 3.69
N LYS A 103 -11.84 12.75 3.54
CA LYS A 103 -10.83 11.74 3.20
C LYS A 103 -9.87 11.41 4.34
N VAL A 104 -9.70 12.31 5.30
CA VAL A 104 -8.71 12.17 6.38
C VAL A 104 -9.35 11.85 7.73
N ILE A 105 -8.79 10.85 8.41
CA ILE A 105 -9.00 10.59 9.83
C ILE A 105 -7.74 11.01 10.57
N LEU A 106 -7.88 11.90 11.54
CA LEU A 106 -6.76 12.40 12.34
C LEU A 106 -6.51 11.44 13.51
N GLU A 107 -5.34 10.82 13.54
CA GLU A 107 -4.93 9.90 14.61
C GLU A 107 -4.24 10.66 15.73
N VAL A 108 -4.93 10.78 16.87
CA VAL A 108 -4.38 11.40 18.08
C VAL A 108 -3.45 10.40 18.74
N LEU A 109 -2.16 10.74 18.76
CA LEU A 109 -1.13 9.90 19.34
C LEU A 109 -1.33 9.73 20.86
N GLU A 110 -0.88 8.59 21.39
CA GLU A 110 -0.91 8.27 22.83
C GLU A 110 -0.17 9.29 23.71
N SER A 111 0.79 10.01 23.14
CA SER A 111 1.58 11.06 23.80
C SER A 111 0.84 12.38 23.99
N VAL A 112 -0.33 12.54 23.38
CA VAL A 112 -1.14 13.77 23.47
C VAL A 112 -1.91 13.80 24.79
N GLU A 113 -1.55 14.74 25.67
CA GLU A 113 -2.25 14.94 26.93
C GLU A 113 -3.63 15.60 26.73
N PRO A 114 -4.71 15.11 27.39
CA PRO A 114 -6.08 15.62 27.24
C PRO A 114 -6.31 16.92 28.02
N THR A 115 -5.52 17.95 27.74
CA THR A 115 -5.71 19.28 28.37
C THR A 115 -7.04 19.90 27.93
N PRO A 116 -7.60 20.87 28.69
CA PRO A 116 -8.82 21.56 28.28
C PRO A 116 -8.74 22.17 26.88
N ASP A 117 -7.57 22.69 26.48
CA ASP A 117 -7.35 23.29 25.16
C ASP A 117 -7.33 22.23 24.05
N VAL A 118 -6.67 21.08 24.28
CA VAL A 118 -6.67 19.94 23.35
C VAL A 118 -8.09 19.41 23.15
N LEU A 119 -8.83 19.17 24.23
CA LEU A 119 -10.21 18.68 24.17
C LEU A 119 -11.12 19.64 23.42
N LYS A 120 -10.98 20.95 23.66
CA LYS A 120 -11.70 21.99 22.94
C LYS A 120 -11.34 21.99 21.46
N ARG A 121 -10.05 21.89 21.12
CA ARG A 121 -9.59 21.86 19.72
C ARG A 121 -10.12 20.66 18.95
N VAL A 122 -10.10 19.46 19.54
CA VAL A 122 -10.70 18.26 18.92
C VAL A 122 -12.19 18.49 18.66
N GLN A 123 -12.93 19.07 19.62
CA GLN A 123 -14.36 19.37 19.43
C GLN A 123 -14.61 20.37 18.29
N GLU A 124 -13.81 21.44 18.19
CA GLU A 124 -13.88 22.41 17.10
C GLU A 124 -13.66 21.75 15.74
N LEU A 125 -12.63 20.91 15.62
CA LEU A 125 -12.34 20.20 14.38
C LEU A 125 -13.40 19.16 14.03
N ARG A 126 -13.99 18.46 15.01
CA ARG A 126 -15.15 17.59 14.79
C ARG A 126 -16.34 18.37 14.23
N GLN A 127 -16.62 19.57 14.76
CA GLN A 127 -17.68 20.44 14.22
C GLN A 127 -17.37 20.92 12.80
N ALA A 128 -16.09 21.03 12.44
CA ALA A 128 -15.63 21.30 11.08
C ALA A 128 -15.65 20.07 10.16
N GLY A 129 -16.13 18.90 10.64
CA GLY A 129 -16.33 17.70 9.85
C GLY A 129 -15.21 16.66 9.91
N TYR A 130 -14.13 16.92 10.65
CA TYR A 130 -13.04 15.95 10.81
C TYR A 130 -13.48 14.74 11.66
N LYS A 131 -12.94 13.58 11.29
CA LYS A 131 -13.02 12.35 12.08
C LYS A 131 -11.69 12.11 12.79
N PHE A 132 -11.77 11.41 13.91
CA PHE A 132 -10.62 11.15 14.76
C PHE A 132 -10.46 9.67 15.07
N ALA A 133 -9.21 9.24 15.19
CA ALA A 133 -8.83 7.98 15.78
C ALA A 133 -7.99 8.23 17.05
N LEU A 134 -8.08 7.34 18.02
CA LEU A 134 -7.14 7.28 19.14
C LEU A 134 -6.16 6.15 18.91
N ASP A 135 -4.87 6.47 18.97
CA ASP A 135 -3.79 5.55 18.64
C ASP A 135 -3.31 4.72 19.84
N ASP A 136 -2.71 3.55 19.56
CA ASP A 136 -1.99 2.67 20.50
C ASP A 136 -2.69 2.41 21.86
N VAL A 137 -4.01 2.18 21.87
CA VAL A 137 -4.74 1.95 23.14
C VAL A 137 -4.42 0.57 23.73
N ALA A 138 -3.52 0.54 24.71
CA ALA A 138 -3.15 -0.67 25.45
C ALA A 138 -4.00 -0.94 26.72
N GLY A 139 -4.85 0.00 27.15
CA GLY A 139 -5.63 -0.18 28.37
C GLY A 139 -6.44 1.04 28.84
N GLU A 140 -6.92 0.98 30.09
CA GLU A 140 -7.70 2.05 30.71
C GLU A 140 -6.80 3.09 31.39
N SER A 141 -6.46 4.16 30.67
CA SER A 141 -5.79 5.33 31.25
C SER A 141 -6.77 6.51 31.43
N GLU A 142 -6.39 7.50 32.24
CA GLU A 142 -7.14 8.75 32.36
C GLU A 142 -7.20 9.51 31.02
N ALA A 143 -6.10 9.50 30.27
CA ALA A 143 -6.04 10.06 28.93
C ALA A 143 -7.04 9.39 27.96
N VAL A 144 -7.05 8.06 27.93
CA VAL A 144 -8.01 7.28 27.12
C VAL A 144 -9.45 7.60 27.54
N ARG A 145 -9.75 7.68 28.84
CA ARG A 145 -11.09 8.03 29.32
C ARG A 145 -11.55 9.42 28.87
N ALA A 146 -10.65 10.40 28.83
CA ALA A 146 -10.96 11.78 28.43
C ALA A 146 -11.11 11.93 26.91
N LEU A 147 -10.23 11.31 26.11
CA LEU A 147 -10.21 11.44 24.65
C LEU A 147 -11.24 10.54 23.97
N ARG A 148 -11.42 9.29 24.44
CA ARG A 148 -12.27 8.29 23.79
C ARG A 148 -13.64 8.82 23.35
N PRO A 149 -14.41 9.58 24.15
CA PRO A 149 -15.73 10.07 23.72
C PRO A 149 -15.73 10.96 22.46
N LEU A 150 -14.57 11.51 22.10
CA LEU A 150 -14.37 12.40 20.95
C LEU A 150 -13.82 11.67 19.71
N MET A 151 -13.74 10.34 19.72
CA MET A 151 -13.09 9.54 18.68
C MET A 151 -14.12 8.73 17.89
N ASP A 152 -13.88 8.53 16.59
CA ASP A 152 -14.69 7.67 15.72
C ASP A 152 -14.10 6.27 15.60
N VAL A 153 -12.77 6.17 15.73
CA VAL A 153 -12.01 4.90 15.69
C VAL A 153 -11.13 4.81 16.93
N ILE A 154 -11.02 3.62 17.52
CA ILE A 154 -10.05 3.32 18.58
C ILE A 154 -9.13 2.22 18.07
N LYS A 155 -7.83 2.53 17.97
CA LYS A 155 -6.79 1.59 17.53
C LYS A 155 -6.23 0.87 18.76
N VAL A 156 -6.11 -0.45 18.65
CA VAL A 156 -5.66 -1.33 19.73
C VAL A 156 -4.51 -2.17 19.20
N ASP A 157 -3.32 -1.93 19.72
CA ASP A 157 -2.17 -2.81 19.51
C ASP A 157 -2.35 -4.11 20.30
N ILE A 158 -2.79 -5.16 19.62
CA ILE A 158 -3.04 -6.47 20.24
C ILE A 158 -1.78 -7.14 20.77
N LYS A 159 -0.58 -6.69 20.36
CA LYS A 159 0.70 -7.24 20.83
C LYS A 159 1.16 -6.65 22.15
N GLN A 160 0.64 -5.48 22.52
CA GLN A 160 0.88 -4.86 23.82
C GLN A 160 -0.08 -5.35 24.91
N ILE A 161 -1.15 -6.04 24.51
CA ILE A 161 -2.13 -6.59 25.46
C ILE A 161 -1.67 -7.93 26.02
N GLU A 162 -1.75 -8.08 27.34
CA GLU A 162 -1.51 -9.36 28.00
C GLU A 162 -2.44 -10.47 27.46
N PRO A 163 -1.93 -11.70 27.26
CA PRO A 163 -2.74 -12.82 26.79
C PRO A 163 -4.02 -13.01 27.60
N GLY A 164 -5.17 -13.09 26.92
CA GLY A 164 -6.48 -13.27 27.53
C GLY A 164 -7.18 -11.99 28.01
N ARG A 165 -6.51 -10.82 27.97
CA ARG A 165 -7.10 -9.54 28.39
C ARG A 165 -7.77 -8.76 27.26
N LEU A 166 -7.45 -9.08 26.01
CA LEU A 166 -8.05 -8.44 24.83
C LEU A 166 -9.60 -8.51 24.82
N PRO A 167 -10.26 -9.62 25.21
CA PRO A 167 -11.72 -9.66 25.30
C PRO A 167 -12.32 -8.69 26.33
N GLU A 168 -11.63 -8.44 27.44
CA GLU A 168 -12.07 -7.49 28.46
C GLU A 168 -11.98 -6.06 27.94
N LEU A 169 -10.83 -5.71 27.36
CA LEU A 169 -10.60 -4.38 26.79
C LEU A 169 -11.56 -4.09 25.63
N ALA A 170 -11.75 -5.06 24.71
CA ALA A 170 -12.69 -4.91 23.61
C ALA A 170 -14.13 -4.68 24.10
N ARG A 171 -14.54 -5.35 25.20
CA ARG A 171 -15.86 -5.13 25.81
C ARG A 171 -15.98 -3.75 26.44
N TYR A 172 -14.93 -3.26 27.09
CA TYR A 172 -14.89 -1.92 27.67
C TYR A 172 -14.94 -0.80 26.60
N LEU A 173 -14.21 -0.98 25.49
CA LEU A 173 -14.12 -0.02 24.40
C LEU A 173 -15.35 -0.05 23.47
N ARG A 174 -16.13 -1.13 23.48
CA ARG A 174 -17.29 -1.30 22.60
C ARG A 174 -18.29 -0.15 22.76
N ASN A 175 -18.57 0.53 21.65
CA ASN A 175 -19.56 1.60 21.56
C ASN A 175 -20.22 1.53 20.17
N PRO A 176 -21.56 1.57 20.06
CA PRO A 176 -22.26 1.50 18.76
C PRO A 176 -21.87 2.59 17.75
N ASN A 177 -21.31 3.72 18.22
CA ASN A 177 -20.93 4.85 17.38
C ASN A 177 -19.41 4.91 17.11
N GLN A 178 -18.63 3.93 17.57
CA GLN A 178 -17.18 3.92 17.43
C GLN A 178 -16.72 2.58 16.89
N LYS A 179 -15.73 2.62 15.99
CA LYS A 179 -15.13 1.42 15.41
C LYS A 179 -13.89 1.04 16.18
N LEU A 180 -13.66 -0.25 16.35
CA LEU A 180 -12.39 -0.75 16.85
C LEU A 180 -11.50 -1.20 15.67
N LEU A 181 -10.24 -0.79 15.70
CA LEU A 181 -9.20 -1.19 14.76
C LEU A 181 -8.15 -2.01 15.51
N ALA A 182 -7.89 -3.24 15.05
CA ALA A 182 -6.85 -4.10 15.60
C ALA A 182 -5.56 -3.89 14.82
N GLU A 183 -4.49 -3.52 15.51
CA GLU A 183 -3.18 -3.29 14.92
C GLU A 183 -2.25 -4.48 15.09
N LYS A 184 -1.20 -4.54 14.27
CA LYS A 184 -0.18 -5.59 14.28
C LYS A 184 -0.79 -7.01 14.22
N VAL A 185 -1.83 -7.16 13.39
CA VAL A 185 -2.47 -8.45 13.10
C VAL A 185 -1.58 -9.23 12.12
N GLU A 186 -0.90 -10.25 12.63
CA GLU A 186 0.13 -10.98 11.90
C GLU A 186 -0.26 -12.43 11.57
N THR A 187 -1.36 -12.94 12.12
CA THR A 187 -1.87 -14.30 11.84
C THR A 187 -3.36 -14.31 11.53
N VAL A 188 -3.83 -15.36 10.84
CA VAL A 188 -5.26 -15.54 10.55
C VAL A 188 -6.05 -15.81 11.84
N GLU A 189 -5.41 -16.44 12.82
CA GLU A 189 -5.97 -16.72 14.13
C GLU A 189 -6.23 -15.42 14.89
N GLU A 190 -5.27 -14.49 14.91
CA GLU A 190 -5.43 -13.15 15.49
C GLU A 190 -6.55 -12.35 14.80
N PHE A 191 -6.61 -12.41 13.47
CA PHE A 191 -7.68 -11.78 12.70
C PHE A 191 -9.06 -12.32 13.12
N ARG A 192 -9.21 -13.65 13.24
CA ARG A 192 -10.46 -14.30 13.65
C ARG A 192 -10.85 -13.94 15.07
N GLU A 193 -9.90 -13.96 16.01
CA GLU A 193 -10.16 -13.55 17.39
C GLU A 193 -10.69 -12.12 17.45
N CYS A 194 -10.01 -11.17 16.80
CA CYS A 194 -10.44 -9.78 16.74
C CYS A 194 -11.82 -9.63 16.06
N MET A 195 -12.07 -10.40 14.99
CA MET A 195 -13.36 -10.43 14.30
C MET A 195 -14.51 -10.85 15.22
N ASP A 196 -14.29 -11.86 16.08
CA ASP A 196 -15.25 -12.37 17.05
C ASP A 196 -15.46 -11.40 18.23
N LEU A 197 -14.41 -10.65 18.59
CA LEU A 197 -14.48 -9.58 19.59
C LEU A 197 -15.20 -8.32 19.10
N GLY A 198 -15.50 -8.24 17.79
CA GLY A 198 -16.27 -7.16 17.19
C GLY A 198 -15.44 -6.03 16.60
N PHE A 199 -14.14 -6.26 16.35
CA PHE A 199 -13.31 -5.30 15.62
C PHE A 199 -13.84 -5.12 14.19
N GLU A 200 -13.84 -3.88 13.71
CA GLU A 200 -14.34 -3.54 12.37
C GLU A 200 -13.22 -3.34 11.37
N TYR A 201 -12.06 -2.88 11.85
CA TYR A 201 -10.88 -2.62 11.07
C TYR A 201 -9.68 -3.44 11.57
N PHE A 202 -8.76 -3.73 10.65
CA PHE A 202 -7.60 -4.58 10.89
C PHE A 202 -6.39 -4.04 10.12
N GLN A 203 -5.26 -3.92 10.79
CA GLN A 203 -4.00 -3.47 10.23
C GLN A 203 -2.88 -4.43 10.63
N GLY A 204 -2.09 -4.87 9.65
CA GLY A 204 -1.03 -5.85 9.85
C GLY A 204 -0.85 -6.75 8.63
N TYR A 205 0.18 -7.60 8.65
CA TYR A 205 0.63 -8.34 7.46
C TYR A 205 0.08 -9.77 7.32
N TYR A 206 -0.95 -10.16 8.10
CA TYR A 206 -1.50 -11.52 8.03
C TYR A 206 -1.94 -11.95 6.61
N PHE A 207 -2.43 -11.01 5.78
CA PHE A 207 -2.88 -11.28 4.41
C PHE A 207 -1.73 -11.52 3.42
N ALA A 208 -0.53 -11.05 3.77
CA ALA A 208 0.68 -11.15 2.96
C ALA A 208 1.61 -12.28 3.42
N ARG A 209 1.23 -13.02 4.47
CA ARG A 209 2.00 -14.16 4.96
C ARG A 209 1.47 -15.47 4.36
N PRO A 210 2.37 -16.40 3.98
CA PRO A 210 1.96 -17.73 3.56
C PRO A 210 1.35 -18.48 4.74
N VAL A 211 0.06 -18.77 4.66
CA VAL A 211 -0.60 -19.72 5.58
C VAL A 211 -0.52 -21.08 4.91
N ILE A 212 0.49 -21.89 5.28
CA ILE A 212 0.67 -23.22 4.67
C ILE A 212 -0.46 -24.13 5.15
N LEU A 213 -1.54 -24.14 4.38
CA LEU A 213 -2.71 -24.97 4.62
C LEU A 213 -2.58 -26.25 3.79
N SER A 214 -2.65 -27.41 4.44
CA SER A 214 -2.79 -28.67 3.73
C SER A 214 -4.11 -28.66 2.94
N GLY A 215 -4.02 -28.50 1.61
CA GLY A 215 -5.15 -28.70 0.69
C GLY A 215 -5.71 -27.47 -0.03
N LYS A 216 -5.16 -26.26 0.14
CA LYS A 216 -5.50 -25.14 -0.77
C LYS A 216 -4.87 -25.42 -2.13
N LYS A 217 -5.68 -25.71 -3.15
CA LYS A 217 -5.19 -26.06 -4.49
C LYS A 217 -5.11 -24.82 -5.37
N ILE A 218 -3.98 -24.67 -6.06
CA ILE A 218 -3.85 -23.73 -7.18
C ILE A 218 -4.99 -24.01 -8.16
N THR A 219 -5.72 -22.95 -8.54
CA THR A 219 -6.86 -23.09 -9.44
C THR A 219 -6.39 -23.43 -10.87
N PRO A 220 -7.23 -24.10 -11.69
CA PRO A 220 -6.88 -24.37 -13.09
C PRO A 220 -6.47 -23.11 -13.87
N SER A 221 -7.19 -21.99 -13.70
CA SER A 221 -6.83 -20.74 -14.39
C SER A 221 -5.50 -20.15 -13.90
N GLN A 222 -5.15 -20.29 -12.62
CA GLN A 222 -3.82 -19.89 -12.14
C GLN A 222 -2.71 -20.77 -12.72
N LEU A 223 -2.93 -22.09 -12.85
CA LEU A 223 -1.99 -22.98 -13.54
C LEU A 223 -1.83 -22.61 -15.01
N SER A 224 -2.93 -22.27 -15.70
CA SER A 224 -2.88 -21.76 -17.08
C SER A 224 -2.05 -20.49 -17.19
N ILE A 225 -2.21 -19.54 -16.25
CA ILE A 225 -1.42 -18.31 -16.22
C ILE A 225 0.05 -18.62 -15.94
N MET A 226 0.38 -19.47 -14.97
CA MET A 226 1.76 -19.86 -14.68
C MET A 226 2.43 -20.53 -15.90
N HIS A 227 1.71 -21.40 -16.60
CA HIS A 227 2.19 -22.00 -17.84
C HIS A 227 2.43 -20.97 -18.95
N LEU A 228 1.53 -19.98 -19.10
CA LEU A 228 1.73 -18.87 -20.04
C LEU A 228 2.95 -18.02 -19.69
N LEU A 229 3.19 -17.76 -18.40
CA LEU A 229 4.39 -17.04 -17.95
C LEU A 229 5.67 -17.83 -18.26
N ASP A 230 5.65 -19.14 -18.06
CA ASP A 230 6.77 -20.02 -18.41
C ASP A 230 7.06 -20.02 -19.92
N LEU A 231 6.04 -20.11 -20.77
CA LEU A 231 6.18 -19.97 -22.23
C LEU A 231 6.78 -18.62 -22.63
N LEU A 232 6.37 -17.54 -21.97
CA LEU A 232 6.90 -16.20 -22.24
C LEU A 232 8.36 -16.07 -21.80
N ASN A 233 8.73 -16.63 -20.65
CA ASN A 233 10.11 -16.62 -20.15
C ASN A 233 11.06 -17.46 -21.01
N GLN A 234 10.55 -18.47 -21.72
CA GLN A 234 11.32 -19.31 -22.65
C GLN A 234 11.33 -18.76 -24.09
N ASP A 235 10.82 -17.55 -24.31
CA ASP A 235 10.68 -16.95 -25.64
C ASP A 235 9.94 -17.84 -26.67
N ALA A 236 8.97 -18.64 -26.22
CA ALA A 236 8.20 -19.59 -27.05
C ALA A 236 7.55 -18.91 -28.27
N ASP A 237 7.17 -19.67 -29.32
CA ASP A 237 6.60 -19.08 -30.53
C ASP A 237 5.24 -18.39 -30.25
N GLN A 238 4.95 -17.31 -30.98
CA GLN A 238 3.69 -16.57 -30.83
C GLN A 238 2.45 -17.46 -30.97
N ARG A 239 2.50 -18.48 -31.82
CA ARG A 239 1.42 -19.45 -32.03
C ARG A 239 1.20 -20.34 -30.81
N GLU A 240 2.26 -20.65 -30.06
CA GLU A 240 2.17 -21.46 -28.83
C GLU A 240 1.51 -20.64 -27.73
N VAL A 241 1.94 -19.39 -27.55
CA VAL A 241 1.30 -18.44 -26.64
C VAL A 241 -0.18 -18.24 -27.00
N GLU A 242 -0.50 -18.03 -28.28
CA GLU A 242 -1.88 -17.85 -28.73
C GLU A 242 -2.75 -19.08 -28.47
N ARG A 243 -2.24 -20.29 -28.72
CA ARG A 243 -2.95 -21.54 -28.41
C ARG A 243 -3.22 -21.68 -26.93
N SER A 244 -2.22 -21.41 -26.08
CA SER A 244 -2.35 -21.52 -24.64
C SER A 244 -3.38 -20.52 -24.08
N VAL A 245 -3.39 -19.26 -24.56
CA VAL A 245 -4.42 -18.27 -24.19
C VAL A 245 -5.82 -18.74 -24.60
N LYS A 246 -5.99 -19.32 -25.80
CA LYS A 246 -7.28 -19.83 -26.28
C LYS A 246 -7.80 -21.03 -25.50
N HIS A 247 -6.93 -21.78 -24.81
CA HIS A 247 -7.33 -22.91 -23.98
C HIS A 247 -8.05 -22.49 -22.70
N ASP A 248 -7.86 -21.25 -22.24
CA ASP A 248 -8.59 -20.70 -21.09
C ASP A 248 -9.53 -19.56 -21.55
N PRO A 249 -10.87 -19.80 -21.56
CA PRO A 249 -11.85 -18.80 -21.96
C PRO A 249 -11.84 -17.53 -21.10
N LEU A 250 -11.50 -17.63 -19.80
CA LEU A 250 -11.46 -16.47 -18.90
C LEU A 250 -10.27 -15.57 -19.24
N ILE A 251 -9.09 -16.16 -19.48
CA ILE A 251 -7.91 -15.41 -19.93
C ILE A 251 -8.20 -14.75 -21.28
N SER A 252 -8.78 -15.49 -22.23
CA SER A 252 -9.16 -14.95 -23.55
C SER A 252 -10.13 -13.77 -23.44
N LEU A 253 -11.18 -13.88 -22.61
CA LEU A 253 -12.17 -12.82 -22.42
C LEU A 253 -11.55 -11.58 -21.74
N ASN A 254 -10.76 -11.79 -20.69
CA ASN A 254 -10.11 -10.70 -19.97
C ASN A 254 -9.06 -9.99 -20.83
N LEU A 255 -8.32 -10.72 -21.68
CA LEU A 255 -7.40 -10.13 -22.64
C LEU A 255 -8.13 -9.25 -23.64
N LEU A 256 -9.25 -9.73 -24.21
CA LEU A 256 -10.05 -8.93 -25.13
C LEU A 256 -10.64 -7.70 -24.44
N ARG A 257 -11.07 -7.79 -23.18
CA ARG A 257 -11.52 -6.63 -22.42
C ARG A 257 -10.41 -5.60 -22.23
N LEU A 258 -9.22 -6.06 -21.83
CA LEU A 258 -8.06 -5.20 -21.61
C LEU A 258 -7.69 -4.42 -22.87
N VAL A 259 -7.51 -5.09 -24.02
CA VAL A 259 -7.07 -4.41 -25.25
C VAL A 259 -8.11 -3.45 -25.84
N ASN A 260 -9.35 -3.54 -25.37
CA ASN A 260 -10.44 -2.64 -25.76
C ASN A 260 -10.71 -1.54 -24.72
N THR A 261 -9.89 -1.41 -23.66
CA THR A 261 -10.00 -0.25 -22.77
C THR A 261 -9.38 0.99 -23.44
N PRO A 262 -9.84 2.21 -23.09
CA PRO A 262 -9.29 3.45 -23.64
C PRO A 262 -7.78 3.59 -23.43
N ALA A 263 -7.24 3.03 -22.34
CA ALA A 263 -5.83 3.08 -21.98
C ALA A 263 -4.89 2.43 -23.02
N VAL A 264 -5.37 1.42 -23.75
CA VAL A 264 -4.57 0.73 -24.79
C VAL A 264 -4.54 1.54 -26.10
N GLY A 265 -5.41 2.54 -26.26
CA GLY A 265 -5.40 3.44 -27.41
C GLY A 265 -5.76 2.79 -28.75
N ALA A 266 -6.39 1.61 -28.72
CA ALA A 266 -6.82 0.91 -29.93
C ALA A 266 -7.91 1.72 -30.67
N ARG A 267 -7.61 2.12 -31.92
CA ARG A 267 -8.56 2.89 -32.76
C ARG A 267 -9.78 2.08 -33.21
N PHE A 268 -9.70 0.76 -33.11
CA PHE A 268 -10.74 -0.17 -33.55
C PHE A 268 -10.94 -1.25 -32.49
N ARG A 269 -12.17 -1.76 -32.41
CA ARG A 269 -12.51 -2.86 -31.50
C ARG A 269 -11.78 -4.14 -31.91
N ILE A 270 -10.96 -4.68 -31.01
CA ILE A 270 -10.21 -5.93 -31.20
C ILE A 270 -11.09 -7.10 -30.77
N ASN A 271 -11.27 -8.09 -31.65
CA ASN A 271 -12.18 -9.22 -31.43
C ASN A 271 -11.49 -10.60 -31.56
N SER A 272 -10.16 -10.64 -31.74
CA SER A 272 -9.40 -11.88 -31.85
C SER A 272 -8.19 -11.89 -30.91
N VAL A 273 -7.90 -13.07 -30.34
CA VAL A 273 -6.77 -13.26 -29.42
C VAL A 273 -5.44 -12.94 -30.13
N GLY A 274 -5.24 -13.44 -31.35
CA GLY A 274 -4.01 -13.14 -32.11
C GLY A 274 -3.77 -11.64 -32.31
N HIS A 275 -4.79 -10.87 -32.68
CA HIS A 275 -4.66 -9.42 -32.83
C HIS A 275 -4.44 -8.72 -31.47
N ALA A 276 -5.12 -9.17 -30.42
CA ALA A 276 -4.91 -8.66 -29.07
C ALA A 276 -3.47 -8.86 -28.60
N LEU A 277 -2.88 -10.04 -28.85
CA LEU A 277 -1.50 -10.34 -28.48
C LEU A 277 -0.48 -9.48 -29.26
N ILE A 278 -0.77 -9.16 -30.53
CA ILE A 278 0.09 -8.27 -31.34
C ILE A 278 0.02 -6.84 -30.80
N VAL A 279 -1.18 -6.34 -30.52
CA VAL A 279 -1.37 -4.96 -30.02
C VAL A 279 -0.78 -4.78 -28.63
N LEU A 280 -0.96 -5.77 -27.74
CA LEU A 280 -0.44 -5.71 -26.38
C LEU A 280 1.09 -5.92 -26.35
N GLY A 281 1.59 -6.86 -27.15
CA GLY A 281 2.99 -7.28 -27.11
C GLY A 281 3.32 -8.18 -25.91
N ARG A 282 4.44 -8.91 -26.01
CA ARG A 282 4.84 -9.93 -25.01
C ARG A 282 5.06 -9.37 -23.62
N ARG A 283 5.76 -8.25 -23.53
CA ARG A 283 6.09 -7.62 -22.25
C ARG A 283 4.84 -7.19 -21.47
N GLN A 284 3.90 -6.51 -22.13
CA GLN A 284 2.66 -6.08 -21.48
C GLN A 284 1.75 -7.28 -21.17
N LEU A 285 1.77 -8.32 -22.01
CA LEU A 285 1.06 -9.57 -21.74
C LEU A 285 1.59 -10.24 -20.47
N GLN A 286 2.92 -10.35 -20.31
CA GLN A 286 3.55 -10.91 -19.11
C GLN A 286 3.12 -10.15 -17.85
N ARG A 287 3.22 -8.82 -17.87
CA ARG A 287 2.80 -7.95 -16.75
C ARG A 287 1.33 -8.12 -16.41
N TRP A 288 0.46 -8.13 -17.43
CA TRP A 288 -0.97 -8.33 -17.24
C TRP A 288 -1.28 -9.71 -16.66
N LEU A 289 -0.62 -10.78 -17.13
CA LEU A 289 -0.78 -12.13 -16.58
C LEU A 289 -0.34 -12.20 -15.12
N GLN A 290 0.79 -11.57 -14.76
CA GLN A 290 1.27 -11.50 -13.37
C GLN A 290 0.25 -10.78 -12.46
N ILE A 291 -0.38 -9.70 -12.93
CA ILE A 291 -1.45 -9.02 -12.19
C ILE A 291 -2.69 -9.92 -12.08
N LEU A 292 -3.07 -10.58 -13.18
CA LEU A 292 -4.25 -11.44 -13.25
C LEU A 292 -4.19 -12.62 -12.26
N LEU A 293 -2.99 -13.08 -11.87
CA LEU A 293 -2.81 -14.12 -10.83
C LEU A 293 -3.46 -13.75 -9.49
N TYR A 294 -3.47 -12.46 -9.15
CA TYR A 294 -3.95 -11.94 -7.87
C TYR A 294 -5.40 -11.48 -7.92
N VAL A 295 -5.98 -11.33 -9.11
CA VAL A 295 -7.37 -10.93 -9.29
C VAL A 295 -8.28 -12.10 -8.92
N LYS A 296 -9.05 -11.94 -7.85
CA LYS A 296 -10.11 -12.88 -7.45
C LYS A 296 -11.45 -12.36 -7.95
N GLY A 297 -12.03 -13.03 -8.95
CA GLY A 297 -13.30 -12.60 -9.54
C GLY A 297 -13.15 -11.26 -10.28
N SER A 298 -14.01 -10.29 -9.95
CA SER A 298 -13.99 -8.93 -10.54
C SER A 298 -13.43 -7.88 -9.57
N GLU A 299 -12.74 -8.30 -8.51
CA GLU A 299 -12.47 -7.42 -7.38
C GLU A 299 -11.00 -6.99 -7.27
N PHE A 300 -10.72 -5.70 -7.52
CA PHE A 300 -9.37 -5.11 -7.52
C PHE A 300 -8.87 -4.58 -6.17
N ASP A 301 -9.75 -4.43 -5.18
CA ASP A 301 -9.37 -3.97 -3.83
C ASP A 301 -8.89 -5.11 -2.91
N SER A 302 -8.41 -6.22 -3.49
CA SER A 302 -7.71 -7.26 -2.74
C SER A 302 -6.41 -6.69 -2.17
N PRO A 303 -6.17 -6.74 -0.86
CA PRO A 303 -4.99 -6.13 -0.27
C PRO A 303 -3.69 -6.78 -0.75
N LEU A 304 -3.73 -8.10 -1.02
CA LEU A 304 -2.59 -8.80 -1.59
C LEU A 304 -2.29 -8.34 -3.02
N LEU A 305 -3.32 -8.07 -3.83
CA LEU A 305 -3.15 -7.54 -5.18
C LEU A 305 -2.54 -6.14 -5.14
N GLN A 306 -3.11 -5.25 -4.33
CA GLN A 306 -2.63 -3.87 -4.16
C GLN A 306 -1.15 -3.86 -3.77
N MET A 307 -0.78 -4.66 -2.77
CA MET A 307 0.60 -4.77 -2.32
C MET A 307 1.52 -5.34 -3.41
N ALA A 308 1.09 -6.40 -4.12
CA ALA A 308 1.89 -7.01 -5.19
C ALA A 308 2.12 -6.04 -6.36
N THR A 309 1.09 -5.30 -6.77
CA THR A 309 1.19 -4.32 -7.87
C THR A 309 2.02 -3.11 -7.49
N THR A 310 1.83 -2.58 -6.26
CA THR A 310 2.64 -1.47 -5.77
C THR A 310 4.10 -1.90 -5.66
N ARG A 311 4.39 -3.05 -5.04
CA ARG A 311 5.75 -3.57 -4.90
C ARG A 311 6.41 -3.82 -6.26
N GLY A 312 5.70 -4.44 -7.20
CA GLY A 312 6.17 -4.61 -8.58
C GLY A 312 6.51 -3.29 -9.24
N LYS A 313 5.60 -2.31 -9.21
CA LYS A 313 5.83 -1.02 -9.85
C LYS A 313 6.94 -0.21 -9.16
N THR A 314 7.02 -0.23 -7.84
CA THR A 314 8.12 0.43 -7.10
C THR A 314 9.47 -0.21 -7.45
N MET A 315 9.55 -1.55 -7.51
CA MET A 315 10.79 -2.22 -7.91
C MET A 315 11.20 -1.89 -9.35
N GLU A 316 10.25 -1.82 -10.28
CA GLU A 316 10.52 -1.38 -11.65
C GLU A 316 11.14 0.01 -11.70
N LEU A 317 10.54 0.96 -10.97
CA LEU A 317 10.98 2.35 -10.94
C LEU A 317 12.34 2.50 -10.26
N VAL A 318 12.57 1.79 -9.14
CA VAL A 318 13.86 1.75 -8.46
C VAL A 318 14.94 1.19 -9.40
N MET A 319 14.70 0.05 -10.04
CA MET A 319 15.69 -0.54 -10.97
C MET A 319 15.90 0.33 -12.21
N GLY A 320 14.86 1.00 -12.71
CA GLY A 320 14.99 1.96 -13.82
C GLY A 320 15.79 3.20 -13.44
N TYR A 321 15.72 3.63 -12.18
CA TYR A 321 16.49 4.75 -11.64
C TYR A 321 17.95 4.37 -11.39
N THR A 322 18.22 3.22 -10.77
CA THR A 322 19.57 2.78 -10.41
C THR A 322 20.34 2.20 -11.60
N ARG A 323 19.64 1.65 -12.59
CA ARG A 323 20.21 1.09 -13.83
C ARG A 323 19.57 1.66 -15.10
N PRO A 324 19.70 2.97 -15.36
CA PRO A 324 19.01 3.62 -16.48
C PRO A 324 19.43 3.11 -17.87
N SER A 325 20.64 2.54 -17.97
CA SER A 325 21.17 1.95 -19.21
C SER A 325 20.60 0.55 -19.52
N GLU A 326 20.00 -0.13 -18.54
CA GLU A 326 19.54 -1.51 -18.65
C GLU A 326 18.00 -1.57 -18.54
N ARG A 327 17.30 -1.25 -19.63
CA ARG A 327 15.81 -1.27 -19.63
C ARG A 327 15.21 -2.60 -19.16
N VAL A 328 15.91 -3.71 -19.40
CA VAL A 328 15.50 -5.05 -18.98
C VAL A 328 15.49 -5.17 -17.44
N ALA A 329 16.38 -4.47 -16.73
CA ALA A 329 16.44 -4.51 -15.27
C ALA A 329 15.15 -3.98 -14.63
N ALA A 330 14.51 -2.97 -15.21
CA ALA A 330 13.21 -2.47 -14.76
C ALA A 330 12.09 -3.53 -14.91
N ASP A 331 12.07 -4.25 -16.03
CA ASP A 331 11.09 -5.31 -16.29
C ASP A 331 11.29 -6.52 -15.35
N ILE A 332 12.54 -6.86 -15.05
CA ILE A 332 12.90 -7.89 -14.06
C ILE A 332 12.52 -7.41 -12.65
N GLY A 333 12.78 -6.14 -12.31
CA GLY A 333 12.36 -5.52 -11.05
C GLY A 333 10.86 -5.66 -10.81
N PHE A 334 10.03 -5.35 -11.82
CA PHE A 334 8.59 -5.58 -11.74
C PHE A 334 8.24 -7.02 -11.41
N THR A 335 8.88 -7.96 -12.12
CA THR A 335 8.66 -9.40 -11.97
C THR A 335 9.03 -9.88 -10.57
N VAL A 336 10.20 -9.50 -10.04
CA VAL A 336 10.61 -9.84 -8.66
C VAL A 336 9.61 -9.28 -7.65
N GLY A 337 9.21 -8.01 -7.81
CA GLY A 337 8.28 -7.37 -6.88
C GLY A 337 6.93 -8.06 -6.83
N ILE A 338 6.31 -8.33 -7.98
CA ILE A 338 4.99 -8.97 -8.02
C ILE A 338 5.04 -10.46 -7.67
N MET A 339 6.12 -11.18 -7.98
CA MET A 339 6.26 -12.61 -7.66
C MET A 339 6.58 -12.86 -6.18
N SER A 340 7.14 -11.87 -5.48
CA SER A 340 7.51 -11.99 -4.07
C SER A 340 6.37 -12.30 -3.09
N LEU A 341 5.11 -12.31 -3.56
CA LEU A 341 3.91 -12.63 -2.79
C LEU A 341 3.17 -13.88 -3.29
N MET A 342 3.75 -14.65 -4.22
CA MET A 342 3.12 -15.85 -4.76
C MET A 342 2.99 -16.97 -3.72
N ASP A 343 3.90 -17.03 -2.74
CA ASP A 343 3.82 -17.96 -1.60
C ASP A 343 2.59 -17.66 -0.73
N ALA A 344 2.31 -16.39 -0.45
CA ALA A 344 1.09 -15.95 0.21
C ALA A 344 -0.16 -16.25 -0.64
N LEU A 345 -0.11 -15.96 -1.94
CA LEU A 345 -1.19 -16.18 -2.89
C LEU A 345 -1.62 -17.66 -2.95
N PHE A 346 -0.64 -18.55 -3.19
CA PHE A 346 -0.86 -19.99 -3.37
C PHE A 346 -0.83 -20.78 -2.08
N SER A 347 -0.37 -20.18 -0.99
CA SER A 347 -0.26 -20.84 0.32
C SER A 347 0.69 -22.06 0.28
N VAL A 348 1.79 -21.92 -0.46
CA VAL A 348 2.89 -22.90 -0.60
C VAL A 348 4.23 -22.19 -0.43
N ARG A 349 5.32 -22.95 -0.24
CA ARG A 349 6.66 -22.35 -0.08
C ARG A 349 7.14 -21.76 -1.41
N MET A 350 7.81 -20.59 -1.36
CA MET A 350 8.34 -19.93 -2.56
C MET A 350 9.24 -20.85 -3.41
N GLY A 351 10.08 -21.68 -2.78
CA GLY A 351 10.92 -22.65 -3.49
C GLY A 351 10.12 -23.61 -4.38
N GLU A 352 9.01 -24.15 -3.88
CA GLU A 352 8.14 -25.06 -4.65
C GLU A 352 7.50 -24.38 -5.86
N ILE A 353 7.22 -23.08 -5.75
CA ILE A 353 6.68 -22.28 -6.87
C ILE A 353 7.76 -22.11 -7.94
N LEU A 354 8.97 -21.73 -7.52
CA LEU A 354 10.08 -21.51 -8.44
C LEU A 354 10.61 -22.79 -9.09
N ASP A 355 10.33 -23.97 -8.53
CA ASP A 355 10.62 -25.24 -9.19
C ASP A 355 9.67 -25.53 -10.36
N SER A 356 8.53 -24.84 -10.43
CA SER A 356 7.51 -25.00 -11.48
C SER A 356 7.56 -23.96 -12.60
N VAL A 357 8.41 -22.93 -12.48
CA VAL A 357 8.53 -21.83 -13.45
C VAL A 357 10.00 -21.56 -13.73
N ASN A 358 10.38 -21.49 -15.00
CA ASN A 358 11.74 -21.10 -15.37
C ASN A 358 11.94 -19.59 -15.19
N VAL A 359 12.86 -19.21 -14.29
CA VAL A 359 13.25 -17.83 -14.03
C VAL A 359 14.77 -17.71 -14.00
N LEU A 360 15.30 -16.52 -14.29
CA LEU A 360 16.73 -16.24 -14.20
C LEU A 360 17.25 -16.45 -12.77
N ASP A 361 18.52 -16.84 -12.62
CA ASP A 361 19.14 -17.09 -11.30
C ASP A 361 19.05 -15.86 -10.39
N GLU A 362 19.27 -14.66 -10.93
CA GLU A 362 19.15 -13.41 -10.16
C GLU A 362 17.73 -13.16 -9.61
N VAL A 363 16.69 -13.60 -10.33
CA VAL A 363 15.29 -13.53 -9.88
C VAL A 363 15.06 -14.54 -8.76
N ARG A 364 15.57 -15.77 -8.93
CA ARG A 364 15.47 -16.82 -7.92
C ARG A 364 16.17 -16.41 -6.62
N ASP A 365 17.37 -15.87 -6.71
CA ASP A 365 18.17 -15.43 -5.55
C ASP A 365 17.53 -14.25 -4.82
N ALA A 366 16.96 -13.28 -5.55
CA ALA A 366 16.21 -12.19 -4.95
C ALA A 366 14.96 -12.69 -4.19
N LEU A 367 14.20 -13.60 -4.79
CA LEU A 367 12.95 -14.12 -4.23
C LEU A 367 13.14 -15.08 -3.05
N LEU A 368 14.20 -15.89 -3.05
CA LEU A 368 14.47 -16.86 -1.98
C LEU A 368 15.35 -16.29 -0.87
N HIS A 369 16.41 -15.57 -1.25
CA HIS A 369 17.50 -15.23 -0.33
C HIS A 369 17.64 -13.72 -0.09
N ARG A 370 16.90 -12.88 -0.84
CA ARG A 370 17.07 -11.41 -0.85
C ARG A 370 18.49 -10.99 -1.22
N GLU A 371 19.12 -11.75 -2.12
CA GLU A 371 20.49 -11.49 -2.58
C GLU A 371 20.54 -10.70 -3.89
N GLY A 372 21.70 -10.09 -4.16
CA GLY A 372 21.90 -9.20 -5.31
C GLY A 372 21.16 -7.85 -5.18
N GLU A 373 21.30 -7.00 -6.20
CA GLU A 373 20.64 -5.68 -6.20
C GLU A 373 19.11 -5.80 -6.19
N LEU A 374 18.54 -6.76 -6.93
CA LEU A 374 17.10 -7.03 -6.91
C LEU A 374 16.62 -7.48 -5.52
N GLY A 375 17.41 -8.30 -4.82
CA GLY A 375 17.12 -8.73 -3.46
C GLY A 375 17.22 -7.58 -2.45
N LEU A 376 18.21 -6.70 -2.59
CA LEU A 376 18.35 -5.48 -1.79
C LEU A 376 17.17 -4.53 -2.00
N ALA A 377 16.77 -4.28 -3.26
CA ALA A 377 15.62 -3.45 -3.58
C ALA A 377 14.31 -4.04 -3.04
N LEU A 378 14.12 -5.36 -3.16
CA LEU A 378 12.97 -6.05 -2.56
C LEU A 378 12.96 -5.90 -1.03
N ARG A 379 14.10 -6.12 -0.38
CA ARG A 379 14.25 -5.98 1.08
C ARG A 379 13.95 -4.56 1.54
N LEU A 380 14.45 -3.54 0.83
CA LEU A 380 14.16 -2.13 1.12
C LEU A 380 12.65 -1.88 1.15
N ILE A 381 11.93 -2.32 0.12
CA ILE A 381 10.49 -2.11 0.01
C ILE A 381 9.74 -2.85 1.14
N GLU A 382 10.14 -4.08 1.47
CA GLU A 382 9.54 -4.83 2.60
C GLU A 382 9.73 -4.13 3.95
N LEU A 383 10.88 -3.49 4.18
CA LEU A 383 11.14 -2.70 5.39
C LEU A 383 10.21 -1.47 5.44
N ILE A 384 10.08 -0.75 4.32
CA ILE A 384 9.24 0.44 4.22
C ILE A 384 7.76 0.09 4.44
N GLU A 385 7.26 -0.95 3.79
CA GLU A 385 5.88 -1.42 3.98
C GLU A 385 5.62 -1.69 5.47
N ARG A 386 6.51 -2.39 6.15
CA ARG A 386 6.41 -2.68 7.59
C ARG A 386 6.65 -1.45 8.50
N ALA A 387 6.80 -0.27 7.90
CA ALA A 387 7.13 0.99 8.57
C ALA A 387 8.34 0.87 9.50
N GLN A 388 9.32 0.04 9.11
CA GLN A 388 10.58 -0.12 9.84
C GLN A 388 11.53 1.00 9.47
N GLU A 389 12.22 1.54 10.47
CA GLU A 389 13.28 2.52 10.34
C GLU A 389 14.60 1.95 10.88
N GLY A 390 15.72 2.59 10.55
CA GLY A 390 17.01 2.31 11.18
C GLY A 390 18.14 1.98 10.22
N GLN A 391 19.26 1.55 10.79
CA GLN A 391 20.54 1.40 10.09
C GLN A 391 20.50 0.42 8.91
N GLU A 392 19.67 -0.62 8.96
CA GLU A 392 19.52 -1.56 7.85
C GLU A 392 18.95 -0.85 6.62
N LEU A 393 17.86 -0.09 6.77
CA LEU A 393 17.20 0.64 5.70
C LEU A 393 18.15 1.68 5.10
N THR A 394 18.78 2.51 5.95
CA THR A 394 19.76 3.52 5.49
C THR A 394 20.95 2.85 4.79
N GLY A 395 21.42 1.71 5.29
CA GLY A 395 22.50 0.94 4.68
C GLY A 395 22.13 0.39 3.31
N ILE A 396 20.87 -0.01 3.09
CA ILE A 396 20.39 -0.47 1.78
C ILE A 396 20.26 0.72 0.81
N LEU A 397 19.69 1.84 1.25
CA LEU A 397 19.60 3.07 0.44
C LEU A 397 20.97 3.50 -0.09
N HIS A 398 21.99 3.49 0.77
CA HIS A 398 23.37 3.80 0.37
C HIS A 398 23.93 2.78 -0.63
N LYS A 399 23.67 1.48 -0.46
CA LYS A 399 24.12 0.45 -1.41
C LYS A 399 23.47 0.56 -2.78
N LEU A 400 22.25 1.07 -2.85
CA LEU A 400 21.49 1.27 -4.08
C LEU A 400 21.70 2.67 -4.69
N ASP A 401 22.53 3.53 -4.08
CA ASP A 401 22.70 4.94 -4.47
C ASP A 401 21.36 5.69 -4.60
N LEU A 402 20.43 5.42 -3.68
CA LEU A 402 19.08 5.93 -3.71
C LEU A 402 18.85 6.92 -2.56
N ALA A 403 18.66 8.20 -2.91
CA ALA A 403 18.28 9.22 -1.94
C ALA A 403 16.83 9.00 -1.45
N PRO A 404 16.49 9.34 -0.18
CA PRO A 404 15.13 9.22 0.36
C PRO A 404 14.09 9.99 -0.46
N SER A 405 14.42 11.20 -0.93
CA SER A 405 13.55 11.99 -1.82
C SER A 405 13.30 11.31 -3.16
N ALA A 406 14.34 10.69 -3.74
CA ALA A 406 14.20 9.93 -4.98
C ALA A 406 13.29 8.72 -4.76
N LEU A 407 13.51 7.95 -3.69
CA LEU A 407 12.63 6.84 -3.32
C LEU A 407 11.17 7.31 -3.17
N TYR A 408 10.94 8.41 -2.45
CA TYR A 408 9.60 8.97 -2.27
C TYR A 408 8.93 9.33 -3.61
N ALA A 409 9.66 9.97 -4.52
CA ALA A 409 9.15 10.32 -5.85
C ALA A 409 8.77 9.06 -6.66
N LEU A 410 9.59 8.02 -6.61
CA LEU A 410 9.33 6.73 -7.28
C LEU A 410 8.13 6.00 -6.65
N GLN A 411 7.99 6.04 -5.32
CA GLN A 411 6.83 5.47 -4.63
C GLN A 411 5.54 6.16 -5.05
N ARG A 412 5.54 7.50 -5.10
CA ARG A 412 4.37 8.26 -5.56
C ARG A 412 3.96 7.86 -6.97
N GLU A 413 4.91 7.81 -7.90
CA GLU A 413 4.64 7.36 -9.27
C GLU A 413 4.08 5.93 -9.31
N ALA A 414 4.58 5.03 -8.45
CA ALA A 414 4.01 3.69 -8.33
C ALA A 414 2.57 3.71 -7.81
N TYR A 415 2.24 4.60 -6.86
CA TYR A 415 0.91 4.70 -6.28
C TYR A 415 -0.09 5.24 -7.30
N ASP A 416 0.27 6.30 -8.02
CA ASP A 416 -0.52 6.87 -9.12
C ASP A 416 -0.82 5.80 -10.17
N TRP A 417 0.20 5.04 -10.60
CA TRP A 417 0.03 3.98 -11.58
C TRP A 417 -0.94 2.88 -11.12
N VAL A 418 -0.87 2.45 -9.86
CA VAL A 418 -1.79 1.43 -9.31
C VAL A 418 -3.22 1.98 -9.23
N ASN A 419 -3.39 3.24 -8.85
CA ASN A 419 -4.69 3.90 -8.76
C ASN A 419 -5.35 4.01 -10.15
N GLU A 420 -4.60 4.45 -11.16
CA GLU A 420 -5.06 4.50 -12.55
C GLU A 420 -5.44 3.12 -13.08
N TYR A 421 -4.62 2.11 -12.79
CA TYR A 421 -4.88 0.73 -13.20
C TYR A 421 -6.20 0.23 -12.60
N ALA A 422 -6.42 0.42 -11.30
CA ALA A 422 -7.64 0.02 -10.62
C ALA A 422 -8.90 0.70 -11.18
N GLN A 423 -8.80 1.96 -11.61
CA GLN A 423 -9.90 2.68 -12.26
C GLN A 423 -10.15 2.22 -13.69
N SER A 424 -9.10 1.89 -14.46
CA SER A 424 -9.22 1.53 -15.88
C SER A 424 -9.82 0.14 -16.15
N VAL A 425 -9.78 -0.75 -15.16
CA VAL A 425 -10.24 -2.15 -15.28
C VAL A 425 -11.60 -2.37 -14.59
N ARG A 426 -12.12 -1.38 -13.85
CA ARG A 426 -13.54 -1.32 -13.41
C ARG A 426 -14.45 -0.99 -14.59
#